data_AF-A0A2T4T8N9-F1
#
_entry.id   AF-A0A2T4T8N9-F1
#
_cell.length_a   1.000
_cell.length_b   1.000
_cell.length_c   1.000
_cell.angle_alpha   90.00
_cell.angle_beta   90.00
_cell.angle_gamma   90.00
#
_symmetry.space_group_name_H-M   'P 1'
#
loop_
_entity.id
_entity.type
_entity.pdbx_description
1 polymer ?
#
loop_
_entity_poly.entity_id
_entity_poly.type
_entity_poly.pdbx_seq_one_letter_code
_entity_poly.pdbx_strand_id
1 'polypeptide(L)'
;MICAITGFNNVMFNIGILDPVEISNHFFIVFGKMWQLLGVEATTKLFDLVSISNCIVMVFAVIINFVIPIVMMKRLKEIESPYIQYLVVFTQTSNVLTMFMMIFCGYAEARYLIPMYMMNIILCAAYIYEFHFQEYKPWKNIVLAGILITSFTLNAKYYFAMDYHKFLNGNTMKTLFHPHTEDKVVKKVFEELEHRDVHYGFAPFWRSFSYMMASNSRIGFAAYDATKPTVPYYFDKNDISNVQYYGVSSDLYKPELHTGKCFVMIEPGKQLADAYYQLAIDSFEVEGMKFLIFDHNIYEYPLLRAADGTENLVIQ
;
A
#
# COMPACT_ATOMS: atom_id res chain seq x y z
N MET A 1 3.07 -25.71 -16.86
CA MET A 1 4.41 -26.30 -17.08
C MET A 1 5.52 -25.37 -16.58
N ILE A 2 5.52 -24.08 -16.92
CA ILE A 2 6.50 -23.10 -16.39
C ILE A 2 6.43 -22.97 -14.86
N CYS A 3 5.22 -22.91 -14.26
CA CYS A 3 5.05 -22.75 -12.80
C CYS A 3 5.62 -23.90 -11.97
N ALA A 4 5.66 -25.13 -12.51
CA ALA A 4 6.21 -26.29 -11.82
C ALA A 4 7.75 -26.31 -11.89
N ILE A 5 8.33 -25.73 -12.94
CA ILE A 5 9.79 -25.62 -13.11
C ILE A 5 10.36 -24.52 -12.21
N THR A 6 9.56 -23.49 -11.90
CA THR A 6 9.98 -22.36 -11.05
C THR A 6 9.71 -22.54 -9.55
N GLY A 7 9.29 -23.73 -9.11
CA GLY A 7 9.02 -24.01 -7.68
C GLY A 7 7.78 -23.30 -7.11
N PHE A 8 6.94 -22.71 -7.96
CA PHE A 8 5.64 -22.16 -7.55
C PHE A 8 4.64 -23.32 -7.40
N ASN A 9 4.70 -24.01 -6.27
CA ASN A 9 3.78 -25.12 -5.94
C ASN A 9 2.35 -24.64 -5.65
N ASN A 10 2.14 -23.34 -5.48
CA ASN A 10 0.83 -22.73 -5.39
C ASN A 10 0.83 -21.47 -6.26
N VAL A 11 0.26 -21.54 -7.47
CA VAL A 11 -0.52 -20.37 -7.88
C VAL A 11 -1.67 -20.36 -6.89
N MET A 12 -1.77 -19.35 -6.02
CA MET A 12 -2.92 -19.17 -5.15
C MET A 12 -4.17 -18.95 -6.02
N PHE A 13 -4.72 -20.03 -6.56
CA PHE A 13 -6.09 -20.12 -7.05
C PHE A 13 -7.06 -20.46 -5.90
N ASN A 14 -6.59 -20.43 -4.65
CA ASN A 14 -7.43 -20.60 -3.47
C ASN A 14 -8.40 -19.41 -3.25
N ILE A 15 -8.33 -18.40 -4.12
CA ILE A 15 -9.30 -17.32 -4.19
C ILE A 15 -10.04 -17.50 -5.52
N GLY A 16 -11.21 -18.14 -5.45
CA GLY A 16 -11.99 -18.54 -6.61
C GLY A 16 -12.43 -17.34 -7.45
N ILE A 17 -12.70 -17.61 -8.74
CA ILE A 17 -13.50 -16.71 -9.56
C ILE A 17 -14.84 -16.54 -8.85
N LEU A 18 -15.26 -15.29 -8.61
CA LEU A 18 -16.53 -14.97 -7.97
C LEU A 18 -17.70 -15.61 -8.72
N ASP A 19 -18.77 -15.94 -8.00
CA ASP A 19 -19.99 -16.44 -8.62
C ASP A 19 -20.60 -15.38 -9.56
N PRO A 20 -21.27 -15.78 -10.66
CA PRO A 20 -21.79 -14.83 -11.66
C PRO A 20 -22.68 -13.70 -11.12
N VAL A 21 -23.45 -13.97 -10.07
CA VAL A 21 -24.30 -12.97 -9.39
C VAL A 21 -23.45 -11.95 -8.64
N GLU A 22 -22.36 -12.40 -8.03
CA GLU A 22 -21.43 -11.54 -7.30
C GLU A 22 -20.60 -10.70 -8.26
N ILE A 23 -20.20 -11.24 -9.42
CA ILE A 23 -19.48 -10.51 -10.48
C ILE A 23 -20.22 -9.25 -10.91
N SER A 24 -21.55 -9.32 -11.10
CA SER A 24 -22.37 -8.15 -11.48
C SER A 24 -22.24 -7.01 -10.45
N ASN A 25 -22.35 -7.34 -9.17
CA ASN A 25 -22.23 -6.35 -8.09
C ASN A 25 -20.78 -5.86 -7.97
N HIS A 26 -19.81 -6.75 -8.11
CA HIS A 26 -18.38 -6.43 -8.05
C HIS A 26 -17.95 -5.51 -9.19
N PHE A 27 -18.52 -5.68 -10.38
CA PHE A 27 -18.27 -4.81 -11.53
C PHE A 27 -18.52 -3.34 -11.18
N PHE A 28 -19.70 -3.00 -10.65
CA PHE A 28 -20.01 -1.62 -10.29
C PHE A 28 -19.15 -1.09 -9.12
N ILE A 29 -18.76 -1.95 -8.19
CA ILE A 29 -17.83 -1.60 -7.11
C ILE A 29 -16.48 -1.18 -7.69
N VAL A 30 -15.92 -1.93 -8.64
CA VAL A 30 -14.62 -1.58 -9.28
C VAL A 30 -14.68 -0.22 -9.97
N PHE A 31 -15.77 0.09 -10.70
CA PHE A 31 -15.94 1.43 -11.27
C PHE A 31 -16.06 2.52 -10.20
N GLY A 32 -16.80 2.27 -9.11
CA GLY A 32 -16.85 3.17 -7.97
C GLY A 32 -15.47 3.44 -7.35
N LYS A 33 -14.65 2.39 -7.20
CA LYS A 33 -13.26 2.48 -6.70
C LYS A 33 -12.35 3.24 -7.66
N MET A 34 -12.56 3.13 -8.97
CA MET A 34 -11.85 3.93 -9.97
C MET A 34 -12.15 5.41 -9.80
N TRP A 35 -13.42 5.79 -9.61
CA TRP A 35 -13.80 7.18 -9.34
C TRP A 35 -13.22 7.69 -8.02
N GLN A 36 -13.28 6.86 -6.98
CA GLN A 36 -12.68 7.18 -5.68
C GLN A 36 -11.17 7.44 -5.80
N LEU A 37 -10.43 6.62 -6.56
CA LEU A 37 -8.99 6.82 -6.77
C LEU A 37 -8.67 8.19 -7.38
N LEU A 38 -9.56 8.68 -8.24
CA LEU A 38 -9.41 9.96 -8.94
C LEU A 38 -9.88 11.16 -8.12
N GLY A 39 -10.28 10.94 -6.85
CA GLY A 39 -10.78 11.99 -5.97
C GLY A 39 -12.18 12.49 -6.35
N VAL A 40 -12.99 11.65 -6.99
CA VAL A 40 -14.41 11.91 -7.19
C VAL A 40 -15.14 11.59 -5.89
N GLU A 41 -15.63 12.62 -5.22
CA GLU A 41 -16.37 12.50 -3.97
C GLU A 41 -17.88 12.63 -4.20
N ALA A 42 -18.67 12.02 -3.32
CA ALA A 42 -20.12 12.16 -3.35
C ALA A 42 -20.51 13.60 -2.96
N THR A 43 -21.30 14.26 -3.80
CA THR A 43 -21.74 15.64 -3.61
C THR A 43 -23.24 15.72 -3.36
N THR A 44 -23.67 16.54 -2.41
CA THR A 44 -25.10 16.72 -2.07
C THR A 44 -25.80 17.79 -2.92
N LYS A 45 -25.03 18.58 -3.69
CA LYS A 45 -25.55 19.65 -4.55
C LYS A 45 -25.07 19.47 -5.98
N LEU A 46 -25.95 19.67 -6.96
CA LEU A 46 -25.63 19.51 -8.38
C LEU A 46 -24.75 20.66 -8.92
N PHE A 47 -24.89 21.86 -8.34
CA PHE A 47 -24.22 23.08 -8.79
C PHE A 47 -23.40 23.72 -7.67
N ASP A 48 -22.27 23.11 -7.35
CA ASP A 48 -21.21 23.74 -6.57
C ASP A 48 -19.83 23.49 -7.22
N LEU A 49 -18.81 24.20 -6.75
CA LEU A 49 -17.47 24.12 -7.32
C LEU A 49 -16.86 22.71 -7.19
N VAL A 50 -17.24 21.96 -6.15
CA VAL A 50 -16.76 20.59 -5.91
C VAL A 50 -17.39 19.63 -6.92
N SER A 51 -18.69 19.72 -7.15
CA SER A 51 -19.44 18.94 -8.15
C SER A 51 -18.97 19.23 -9.57
N ILE A 52 -18.77 20.50 -9.93
CA ILE A 52 -18.23 20.88 -11.24
C ILE A 52 -16.83 20.29 -11.42
N SER A 53 -15.98 20.39 -10.39
CA SER A 53 -14.64 19.82 -10.43
C SER A 53 -14.65 18.29 -10.56
N ASN A 54 -15.55 17.60 -9.85
CA ASN A 54 -15.70 16.14 -9.92
C ASN A 54 -16.19 15.69 -11.30
N CYS A 55 -17.12 16.42 -11.92
CA CYS A 55 -17.56 16.16 -13.30
C CYS A 55 -16.41 16.30 -14.32
N ILE A 56 -15.57 17.34 -14.21
CA ILE A 56 -14.40 17.52 -15.08
C ILE A 56 -13.43 16.36 -14.92
N VAL A 57 -13.16 15.95 -13.68
CA VAL A 57 -12.31 14.81 -13.35
C VAL A 57 -12.85 13.51 -13.96
N MET A 58 -14.15 13.26 -13.83
CA MET A 58 -14.78 12.07 -14.41
C MET A 58 -14.61 12.02 -15.93
N VAL A 59 -14.89 13.13 -16.63
CA VAL A 59 -14.74 13.21 -18.09
C VAL A 59 -13.29 12.92 -18.49
N PHE A 60 -12.33 13.55 -17.81
CA PHE A 60 -10.91 13.32 -18.07
C PHE A 60 -10.52 11.86 -17.85
N ALA A 61 -10.97 11.27 -16.76
CA ALA A 61 -10.68 9.88 -16.45
C ALA A 61 -11.27 8.90 -17.46
N VAL A 62 -12.45 9.19 -18.03
CA VAL A 62 -13.00 8.42 -19.15
C VAL A 62 -12.08 8.51 -20.37
N ILE A 63 -11.61 9.72 -20.68
CA ILE A 63 -10.72 9.94 -21.83
C ILE A 63 -9.41 9.17 -21.65
N ILE A 64 -8.74 9.32 -20.50
CA ILE A 64 -7.43 8.71 -20.25
C ILE A 64 -7.50 7.19 -20.13
N ASN A 65 -8.50 6.65 -19.41
CA ASN A 65 -8.51 5.22 -19.08
C ASN A 65 -9.27 4.36 -20.09
N PHE A 66 -10.14 4.95 -20.92
CA PHE A 66 -10.91 4.19 -21.92
C PHE A 66 -10.69 4.70 -23.34
N VAL A 67 -10.82 6.01 -23.59
CA VAL A 67 -10.78 6.54 -24.96
C VAL A 67 -9.38 6.41 -25.56
N ILE A 68 -8.35 6.95 -24.90
CA ILE A 68 -6.98 6.95 -25.40
C ILE A 68 -6.43 5.53 -25.62
N PRO A 69 -6.56 4.58 -24.67
CA PRO A 69 -6.09 3.22 -24.88
C PRO A 69 -6.74 2.53 -26.08
N ILE A 70 -8.06 2.72 -26.26
CA ILE A 70 -8.79 2.17 -27.42
C ILE A 70 -8.31 2.81 -28.73
N VAL A 71 -8.14 4.14 -28.75
CA VAL A 71 -7.67 4.87 -29.95
C VAL A 71 -6.26 4.45 -30.33
N MET A 72 -5.34 4.38 -29.36
CA MET A 72 -3.96 3.92 -29.57
C MET A 72 -3.92 2.49 -30.11
N MET A 73 -4.74 1.59 -29.55
CA MET A 73 -4.85 0.21 -30.05
C MET A 73 -5.40 0.14 -31.49
N LYS A 74 -6.41 0.95 -31.82
CA LYS A 74 -6.97 1.00 -33.20
C LYS A 74 -5.95 1.50 -34.21
N ARG A 75 -5.09 2.44 -33.80
CA ARG A 75 -4.07 3.08 -34.64
C ARG A 75 -2.69 2.48 -34.46
N LEU A 76 -2.58 1.30 -33.84
CA LEU A 76 -1.29 0.67 -33.51
C LEU A 76 -0.36 0.54 -34.72
N LYS A 77 -0.92 0.25 -35.90
CA LYS A 77 -0.17 0.11 -37.16
C LYS A 77 0.32 1.44 -37.76
N GLU A 78 -0.24 2.56 -37.33
CA GLU A 78 0.12 3.91 -37.79
C GLU A 78 1.28 4.50 -36.97
N ILE A 79 1.60 3.91 -35.81
CA ILE A 79 2.67 4.35 -34.92
C ILE A 79 4.00 3.92 -35.54
N GLU A 80 4.91 4.86 -35.80
CA GLU A 80 6.19 4.57 -36.46
C GLU A 80 7.16 3.85 -35.52
N SER A 81 7.17 4.22 -34.24
CA SER A 81 8.09 3.69 -33.24
C SER A 81 7.68 2.30 -32.72
N PRO A 82 8.49 1.24 -32.94
CA PRO A 82 8.21 -0.10 -32.41
C PRO A 82 8.14 -0.14 -30.87
N TYR A 83 8.90 0.74 -30.21
CA TYR A 83 8.87 0.87 -28.77
C TYR A 83 7.51 1.38 -28.27
N ILE A 84 6.93 2.37 -28.95
CA ILE A 84 5.62 2.91 -28.58
C ILE A 84 4.52 1.88 -28.91
N GLN A 85 4.64 1.14 -30.01
CA GLN A 85 3.73 0.02 -30.29
C GLN A 85 3.75 -1.02 -29.15
N TYR A 86 4.94 -1.41 -28.69
CA TYR A 86 5.08 -2.30 -27.53
C TYR A 86 4.43 -1.71 -26.28
N LEU A 87 4.67 -0.43 -25.98
CA LEU A 87 4.12 0.25 -24.82
C LEU A 87 2.59 0.25 -24.83
N VAL A 88 1.97 0.48 -25.99
CA VAL A 88 0.51 0.43 -26.18
C VAL A 88 -0.04 -0.96 -25.86
N VAL A 89 0.56 -2.01 -26.45
CA VAL A 89 0.12 -3.41 -26.24
C VAL A 89 0.32 -3.80 -24.79
N PHE A 90 1.49 -3.53 -24.22
CA PHE A 90 1.80 -3.83 -22.82
C PHE A 90 0.81 -3.16 -21.86
N THR A 91 0.54 -1.87 -22.06
CA THR A 91 -0.40 -1.11 -21.22
C THR A 91 -1.80 -1.68 -21.32
N GLN A 92 -2.27 -2.01 -22.53
CA GLN A 92 -3.59 -2.56 -22.72
C GLN A 92 -3.72 -3.97 -22.11
N THR A 93 -2.73 -4.83 -22.28
CA THR A 93 -2.69 -6.15 -21.65
C THR A 93 -2.69 -6.02 -20.13
N SER A 94 -1.87 -5.11 -19.57
CA SER A 94 -1.84 -4.84 -18.13
C SER A 94 -3.21 -4.39 -17.64
N ASN A 95 -3.87 -3.44 -18.31
CA ASN A 95 -5.20 -2.94 -17.92
C ASN A 95 -6.25 -4.06 -17.94
N VAL A 96 -6.25 -4.90 -18.97
CA VAL A 96 -7.18 -6.04 -19.07
C VAL A 96 -6.95 -7.03 -17.94
N LEU A 97 -5.69 -7.37 -17.64
CA LEU A 97 -5.35 -8.28 -16.55
C LEU A 97 -5.72 -7.69 -15.18
N THR A 98 -5.42 -6.41 -14.93
CA THR A 98 -5.80 -5.72 -13.69
C THR A 98 -7.31 -5.71 -13.51
N MET A 99 -8.07 -5.31 -14.54
CA MET A 99 -9.54 -5.29 -14.49
C MET A 99 -10.12 -6.70 -14.32
N PHE A 100 -9.53 -7.70 -14.98
CA PHE A 100 -9.92 -9.10 -14.81
C PHE A 100 -9.74 -9.54 -13.35
N MET A 101 -8.56 -9.32 -12.77
CA MET A 101 -8.28 -9.70 -11.38
C MET A 101 -9.22 -8.96 -10.41
N MET A 102 -9.51 -7.69 -10.64
CA MET A 102 -10.38 -6.91 -9.75
C MET A 102 -11.86 -7.28 -9.85
N ILE A 103 -12.37 -7.60 -11.04
CA ILE A 103 -13.78 -7.96 -11.25
C ILE A 103 -14.03 -9.42 -10.87
N PHE A 104 -13.14 -10.33 -11.27
CA PHE A 104 -13.38 -11.76 -11.18
C PHE A 104 -12.81 -12.39 -9.91
N CYS A 105 -11.81 -11.80 -9.24
CA CYS A 105 -11.18 -12.40 -8.05
C CYS A 105 -11.51 -11.68 -6.73
N GLY A 106 -12.45 -10.74 -6.72
CA GLY A 106 -12.97 -10.15 -5.48
C GLY A 106 -12.06 -9.16 -4.73
N TYR A 107 -10.94 -8.74 -5.34
CA TYR A 107 -9.98 -7.81 -4.74
C TYR A 107 -10.14 -6.37 -5.28
N ALA A 108 -11.32 -5.77 -5.06
CA ALA A 108 -11.62 -4.42 -5.51
C ALA A 108 -11.12 -3.33 -4.53
N GLU A 109 -9.80 -3.08 -4.52
CA GLU A 109 -9.23 -1.92 -3.81
C GLU A 109 -8.77 -0.82 -4.77
N ALA A 110 -9.09 0.44 -4.43
CA ALA A 110 -8.77 1.60 -5.27
C ALA A 110 -7.26 1.71 -5.57
N ARG A 111 -6.40 1.33 -4.62
CA ARG A 111 -4.94 1.38 -4.77
C ARG A 111 -4.41 0.45 -5.87
N TYR A 112 -5.11 -0.64 -6.20
CA TYR A 112 -4.68 -1.56 -7.25
C TYR A 112 -4.86 -0.99 -8.67
N LEU A 113 -5.62 0.10 -8.81
CA LEU A 113 -5.79 0.83 -10.07
C LEU A 113 -4.70 1.89 -10.31
N ILE A 114 -3.82 2.16 -9.31
CA ILE A 114 -2.74 3.16 -9.44
C ILE A 114 -1.81 2.84 -10.63
N PRO A 115 -1.30 1.61 -10.81
CA PRO A 115 -0.43 1.29 -11.95
C PRO A 115 -1.13 1.48 -13.29
N MET A 116 -2.41 1.07 -13.40
CA MET A 116 -3.22 1.27 -14.59
C MET A 116 -3.35 2.77 -14.93
N TYR A 117 -3.65 3.61 -13.94
CA TYR A 117 -3.76 5.05 -14.14
C TYR A 117 -2.43 5.67 -14.62
N MET A 118 -1.31 5.31 -13.98
CA MET A 118 0.01 5.83 -14.35
C MET A 118 0.43 5.40 -15.76
N MET A 119 0.21 4.14 -16.13
CA MET A 119 0.49 3.65 -17.47
C MET A 119 -0.39 4.33 -18.53
N ASN A 120 -1.67 4.60 -18.21
CA ASN A 120 -2.57 5.33 -19.11
C ASN A 120 -2.19 6.81 -19.29
N ILE A 121 -1.59 7.45 -18.27
CA ILE A 121 -0.99 8.79 -18.43
C ILE A 121 0.19 8.74 -19.40
N ILE A 122 1.08 7.76 -19.27
CA ILE A 122 2.21 7.57 -20.19
C ILE A 122 1.69 7.32 -21.61
N LEU A 123 0.64 6.50 -21.74
CA LEU A 123 -0.01 6.23 -23.02
C LEU A 123 -0.66 7.47 -23.63
N CYS A 124 -1.23 8.35 -22.81
CA CYS A 124 -1.70 9.67 -23.23
C CYS A 124 -0.56 10.53 -23.76
N ALA A 125 0.59 10.58 -23.06
CA ALA A 125 1.75 11.31 -23.54
C ALA A 125 2.26 10.76 -24.89
N ALA A 126 2.27 9.43 -25.05
CA ALA A 126 2.62 8.78 -26.32
C ALA A 126 1.63 9.11 -27.45
N TYR A 127 0.32 9.12 -27.16
CA TYR A 127 -0.70 9.54 -28.12
C TYR A 127 -0.48 10.97 -28.60
N ILE A 128 -0.17 11.89 -27.68
CA ILE A 128 0.14 13.27 -27.99
C ILE A 128 1.40 13.35 -28.87
N TYR A 129 2.46 12.64 -28.48
CA TYR A 129 3.72 12.62 -29.25
C TYR A 129 3.51 12.18 -30.71
N GLU A 130 2.88 11.03 -30.91
CA GLU A 130 2.72 10.41 -32.23
C GLU A 130 1.74 11.17 -33.13
N PHE A 131 0.59 11.62 -32.61
CA PHE A 131 -0.51 12.06 -33.46
C PHE A 131 -0.88 13.55 -33.34
N HIS A 132 -0.40 14.22 -32.30
CA HIS A 132 -0.71 15.63 -32.07
C HIS A 132 0.31 16.55 -32.72
N PHE A 133 1.60 16.24 -32.56
CA PHE A 133 2.68 17.09 -33.08
C PHE A 133 2.89 16.96 -34.58
N GLN A 134 2.45 15.86 -35.21
CA GLN A 134 2.60 15.66 -36.66
C GLN A 134 1.60 16.48 -37.51
N GLU A 135 0.48 16.91 -36.93
CA GLU A 135 -0.53 17.73 -37.61
C GLU A 135 -0.84 18.97 -36.76
N TYR A 136 -0.12 20.06 -37.00
CA TYR A 136 -0.33 21.31 -36.27
C TYR A 136 -1.74 21.86 -36.54
N LYS A 137 -2.61 21.81 -35.52
CA LYS A 137 -3.94 22.45 -35.52
C LYS A 137 -4.14 23.17 -34.17
N PRO A 138 -4.49 24.46 -34.13
CA PRO A 138 -4.49 25.24 -32.88
C PRO A 138 -5.46 24.72 -31.81
N TRP A 139 -6.60 24.11 -32.19
CA TRP A 139 -7.55 23.49 -31.25
C TRP A 139 -6.96 22.29 -30.51
N LYS A 140 -5.98 21.59 -31.10
CA LYS A 140 -5.28 20.48 -30.46
C LYS A 140 -4.53 20.99 -29.21
N ASN A 141 -3.86 22.14 -29.28
CA ASN A 141 -3.15 22.71 -28.12
C ASN A 141 -4.07 23.05 -26.95
N ILE A 142 -5.32 23.45 -27.22
CA ILE A 142 -6.34 23.69 -26.18
C ILE A 142 -6.70 22.39 -25.45
N VAL A 143 -6.89 21.30 -26.20
CA VAL A 143 -7.15 19.96 -25.64
C VAL A 143 -5.97 19.48 -24.80
N LEU A 144 -4.74 19.66 -25.29
CA LEU A 144 -3.52 19.29 -24.57
C LEU A 144 -3.36 20.08 -23.27
N ALA A 145 -3.59 21.39 -23.31
CA ALA A 145 -3.58 22.23 -22.11
C ALA A 145 -4.64 21.77 -21.10
N GLY A 146 -5.84 21.42 -21.56
CA GLY A 146 -6.89 20.83 -20.71
C GLY A 146 -6.47 19.50 -20.06
N ILE A 147 -5.82 18.61 -20.82
CA ILE A 147 -5.28 17.34 -20.31
C ILE A 147 -4.20 17.61 -19.25
N LEU A 148 -3.26 18.52 -19.50
CA LEU A 148 -2.17 18.85 -18.57
C LEU A 148 -2.69 19.51 -17.29
N ILE A 149 -3.58 20.51 -17.41
CA ILE A 149 -4.20 21.18 -16.26
C ILE A 149 -5.00 20.17 -15.44
N THR A 150 -5.75 19.27 -16.07
CA THR A 150 -6.53 18.26 -15.35
C THR A 150 -5.65 17.21 -14.70
N SER A 151 -4.59 16.76 -15.39
CA SER A 151 -3.59 15.83 -14.83
C SER A 151 -2.88 16.44 -13.62
N PHE A 152 -2.46 17.71 -13.72
CA PHE A 152 -1.85 18.44 -12.62
C PHE A 152 -2.83 18.60 -11.46
N THR A 153 -4.08 18.99 -11.74
CA THR A 153 -5.14 19.14 -10.72
C THR A 153 -5.46 17.81 -10.05
N LEU A 154 -5.47 16.70 -10.79
CA LEU A 154 -5.71 15.36 -10.26
C LEU A 154 -4.56 14.88 -9.38
N ASN A 155 -3.32 15.08 -9.82
CA ASN A 155 -2.16 14.76 -8.98
C ASN A 155 -2.15 15.65 -7.74
N ALA A 156 -2.36 16.95 -7.87
CA ALA A 156 -2.47 17.86 -6.75
C ALA A 156 -3.60 17.44 -5.79
N LYS A 157 -4.81 17.14 -6.29
CA LYS A 157 -5.93 16.62 -5.49
C LYS A 157 -5.59 15.30 -4.82
N TYR A 158 -4.95 14.36 -5.51
CA TYR A 158 -4.49 13.11 -4.91
C TYR A 158 -3.51 13.37 -3.77
N TYR A 159 -2.56 14.29 -3.95
CA TYR A 159 -1.63 14.72 -2.90
C TYR A 159 -2.34 15.41 -1.71
N PHE A 160 -3.31 16.29 -1.98
CA PHE A 160 -4.09 16.98 -0.94
C PHE A 160 -5.10 16.06 -0.23
N ALA A 161 -5.75 15.14 -0.95
CA ALA A 161 -6.69 14.16 -0.41
C ALA A 161 -5.96 13.05 0.36
N MET A 162 -4.73 12.70 -0.04
CA MET A 162 -3.84 11.91 0.81
C MET A 162 -3.59 12.59 2.15
N ASP A 163 -3.49 13.92 2.20
CA ASP A 163 -3.40 14.65 3.48
C ASP A 163 -4.72 14.69 4.25
N TYR A 164 -5.86 14.75 3.57
CA TYR A 164 -7.18 14.74 4.21
C TYR A 164 -7.55 13.37 4.81
N HIS A 165 -7.24 12.26 4.12
CA HIS A 165 -7.45 10.90 4.64
C HIS A 165 -6.46 10.51 5.74
N LYS A 166 -5.31 11.19 5.85
CA LYS A 166 -4.45 11.10 7.05
C LYS A 166 -5.09 11.73 8.29
N PHE A 167 -5.96 12.71 8.12
CA PHE A 167 -6.56 13.43 9.24
C PHE A 167 -7.71 12.67 9.90
N LEU A 168 -8.37 11.76 9.17
CA LEU A 168 -9.58 11.09 9.66
C LEU A 168 -9.39 9.61 10.06
N ASN A 169 -8.39 8.87 9.55
CA ASN A 169 -8.33 7.41 9.79
C ASN A 169 -6.94 6.80 10.11
N GLY A 170 -5.94 7.60 10.49
CA GLY A 170 -4.80 7.14 11.31
C GLY A 170 -3.88 6.01 10.78
N ASN A 171 -4.10 5.46 9.58
CA ASN A 171 -3.37 4.30 9.05
C ASN A 171 -3.35 4.31 7.51
N THR A 172 -2.45 5.09 6.88
CA THR A 172 -1.75 4.67 5.67
C THR A 172 -0.57 5.60 5.37
N MET A 173 0.54 5.00 4.95
CA MET A 173 1.82 5.60 4.61
C MET A 173 1.71 7.04 4.06
N LYS A 174 2.29 8.02 4.77
CA LYS A 174 2.61 9.31 4.14
C LYS A 174 3.63 9.00 3.02
N THR A 175 3.19 9.26 1.78
CA THR A 175 3.84 9.15 0.45
C THR A 175 5.31 8.69 0.34
N LEU A 176 5.63 8.04 -0.79
CA LEU A 176 6.99 7.72 -1.27
C LEU A 176 7.98 8.91 -1.25
N PHE A 177 7.48 10.14 -1.23
CA PHE A 177 8.25 11.39 -1.31
C PHE A 177 8.35 12.16 0.01
N HIS A 178 7.55 11.81 1.02
CA HIS A 178 7.61 12.38 2.38
C HIS A 178 7.63 11.25 3.39
N PRO A 179 8.79 10.59 3.58
CA PRO A 179 8.93 9.61 4.64
C PRO A 179 8.55 10.24 5.99
N HIS A 180 7.95 9.44 6.87
CA HIS A 180 7.33 9.78 8.15
C HIS A 180 8.21 10.54 9.18
N THR A 181 9.40 11.02 8.82
CA THR A 181 10.35 11.73 9.68
C THR A 181 9.87 13.08 10.21
N GLU A 182 8.88 13.72 9.58
CA GLU A 182 8.34 15.02 10.01
C GLU A 182 7.10 14.92 10.92
N ASP A 183 6.60 13.71 11.18
CA ASP A 183 5.47 13.53 12.08
C ASP A 183 5.90 13.73 13.53
N LYS A 184 5.32 14.70 14.24
CA LYS A 184 5.64 15.01 15.63
C LYS A 184 5.50 13.79 16.55
N VAL A 185 4.56 12.90 16.26
CA VAL A 185 4.33 11.67 17.04
C VAL A 185 5.46 10.68 16.83
N VAL A 186 5.81 10.43 15.57
CA VAL A 186 6.90 9.51 15.20
C VAL A 186 8.24 10.02 15.71
N LYS A 187 8.48 11.33 15.57
CA LYS A 187 9.68 11.98 16.11
C LYS A 187 9.78 11.80 17.62
N LYS A 188 8.68 12.02 18.36
CA LYS A 188 8.66 11.81 19.81
C LYS A 188 8.92 10.36 20.18
N VAL A 189 8.35 9.39 19.47
CA VAL A 189 8.66 7.96 19.70
C VAL A 189 10.15 7.69 19.53
N PHE A 190 10.78 8.22 18.48
CA PHE A 190 12.22 8.03 18.27
C PHE A 190 13.07 8.73 19.33
N GLU A 191 12.73 9.95 19.72
CA GLU A 191 13.40 10.67 20.81
C GLU A 191 13.33 9.87 22.13
N GLU A 192 12.18 9.28 22.45
CA GLU A 192 11.99 8.47 23.67
C GLU A 192 12.75 7.13 23.62
N LEU A 193 12.83 6.48 22.44
CA LEU A 193 13.58 5.24 22.25
C LEU A 193 15.10 5.49 22.29
N GLU A 194 15.57 6.54 21.62
CA GLU A 194 16.99 6.95 21.63
C GLU A 194 17.44 7.37 23.03
N HIS A 195 16.60 8.12 23.78
CA HIS A 195 16.90 8.49 25.17
C HIS A 195 17.08 7.26 26.08
N ARG A 196 16.44 6.12 25.74
CA ARG A 196 16.52 4.87 26.50
C ARG A 196 17.57 3.89 25.99
N ASP A 197 18.34 4.28 24.96
CA ASP A 197 19.32 3.44 24.29
C ASP A 197 18.69 2.16 23.72
N VAL A 198 17.52 2.29 23.11
CA VAL A 198 16.77 1.16 22.50
C VAL A 198 16.68 1.34 20.99
N HIS A 199 17.32 0.43 20.26
CA HIS A 199 17.43 0.49 18.80
C HIS A 199 16.75 -0.67 18.07
N TYR A 200 16.02 -1.52 18.79
CA TYR A 200 15.34 -2.67 18.24
C TYR A 200 14.08 -2.99 19.03
N GLY A 201 13.05 -3.51 18.38
CA GLY A 201 11.83 -3.95 19.06
C GLY A 201 10.77 -4.48 18.12
N PHE A 202 9.60 -4.70 18.68
CA PHE A 202 8.48 -5.41 18.06
C PHE A 202 7.28 -4.47 17.95
N ALA A 203 6.66 -4.44 16.77
CA ALA A 203 5.44 -3.65 16.53
C ALA A 203 4.42 -4.43 15.69
N PRO A 204 3.12 -4.08 15.79
CA PRO A 204 2.11 -4.63 14.88
C PRO A 204 2.49 -4.37 13.43
N PHE A 205 2.17 -5.31 12.53
CA PHE A 205 2.61 -5.30 11.14
C PHE A 205 2.52 -3.93 10.43
N TRP A 206 1.35 -3.28 10.47
CA TRP A 206 1.15 -1.98 9.80
C TRP A 206 2.00 -0.84 10.38
N ARG A 207 2.42 -0.96 11.65
CA ARG A 207 3.31 0.01 12.33
C ARG A 207 4.78 -0.32 12.13
N SER A 208 5.15 -1.61 12.12
CA SER A 208 6.55 -2.04 11.98
C SER A 208 7.22 -1.45 10.74
N PHE A 209 6.62 -1.66 9.55
CA PHE A 209 7.16 -1.16 8.29
C PHE A 209 7.20 0.37 8.23
N SER A 210 6.12 1.04 8.64
CA SER A 210 6.04 2.50 8.57
C SER A 210 7.05 3.19 9.50
N TYR A 211 7.26 2.67 10.70
CA TYR A 211 8.24 3.21 11.65
C TYR A 211 9.68 2.85 11.29
N MET A 212 9.95 1.65 10.77
CA MET A 212 11.29 1.29 10.28
C MET A 212 11.72 2.18 9.10
N MET A 213 10.80 2.46 8.18
CA MET A 213 11.05 3.41 7.09
C MET A 213 11.24 4.84 7.63
N ALA A 214 10.43 5.25 8.61
CA ALA A 214 10.54 6.58 9.21
C ALA A 214 11.85 6.79 9.98
N SER A 215 12.40 5.74 10.61
CA SER A 215 13.69 5.81 11.29
C SER A 215 14.87 5.74 10.31
N ASN A 216 14.61 5.61 9.00
CA ASN A 216 15.62 5.27 8.00
C ASN A 216 16.43 4.02 8.42
N SER A 217 15.74 3.01 8.95
CA SER A 217 16.31 1.78 9.52
C SER A 217 17.30 1.98 10.68
N ARG A 218 17.35 3.17 11.31
CA ARG A 218 18.17 3.40 12.51
C ARG A 218 17.66 2.64 13.74
N ILE A 219 16.37 2.38 13.77
CA ILE A 219 15.71 1.56 14.79
C ILE A 219 14.99 0.42 14.05
N GLY A 220 15.29 -0.82 14.45
CA GLY A 220 14.66 -2.02 13.92
C GLY A 220 13.26 -2.23 14.50
N PHE A 221 12.28 -2.50 13.63
CA PHE A 221 10.92 -2.85 14.04
C PHE A 221 10.54 -4.20 13.42
N ALA A 222 10.62 -5.27 14.21
CA ALA A 222 10.13 -6.58 13.84
C ALA A 222 8.59 -6.60 13.89
N ALA A 223 7.96 -7.15 12.85
CA ALA A 223 6.50 -7.25 12.78
C ALA A 223 6.01 -8.44 13.61
N TYR A 224 5.04 -8.24 14.50
CA TYR A 224 4.42 -9.34 15.23
C TYR A 224 2.91 -9.46 14.95
N ASP A 225 2.37 -10.63 15.25
CA ASP A 225 0.95 -10.95 15.09
C ASP A 225 0.07 -10.43 16.24
N ALA A 226 -0.88 -9.55 15.90
CA ALA A 226 -1.96 -9.09 16.77
C ALA A 226 -1.55 -8.66 18.20
N THR A 227 -1.79 -9.51 19.22
CA THR A 227 -1.45 -9.28 20.64
C THR A 227 -0.44 -10.30 21.15
N LYS A 228 0.36 -10.90 20.25
CA LYS A 228 1.37 -11.93 20.53
C LYS A 228 2.74 -11.51 19.99
N PRO A 229 3.50 -10.69 20.71
CA PRO A 229 4.79 -10.17 20.26
C PRO A 229 5.84 -11.22 19.89
N THR A 230 5.81 -12.42 20.48
CA THR A 230 6.72 -13.53 20.12
C THR A 230 6.26 -14.34 18.92
N VAL A 231 5.17 -13.98 18.27
CA VAL A 231 4.73 -14.60 17.02
C VAL A 231 5.07 -13.65 15.88
N PRO A 232 6.03 -13.99 15.00
CA PRO A 232 6.27 -13.23 13.78
C PRO A 232 4.99 -13.05 12.97
N TYR A 233 4.82 -11.91 12.30
CA TYR A 233 3.65 -11.70 11.45
C TYR A 233 3.73 -12.54 10.16
N TYR A 234 2.68 -13.32 9.87
CA TYR A 234 2.57 -14.14 8.67
C TYR A 234 1.41 -13.68 7.77
N PHE A 235 1.64 -13.51 6.48
CA PHE A 235 0.54 -13.34 5.52
C PHE A 235 -0.08 -14.73 5.29
N ASP A 236 -1.37 -14.86 5.59
CA ASP A 236 -2.19 -16.08 5.45
C ASP A 236 -2.09 -17.09 6.62
N LYS A 237 -3.06 -16.97 7.55
CA LYS A 237 -3.48 -17.93 8.60
C LYS A 237 -2.60 -18.20 9.83
N ASN A 238 -1.49 -17.50 10.06
CA ASN A 238 -0.71 -17.63 11.31
C ASN A 238 -0.44 -19.10 11.69
N ASP A 239 0.01 -19.90 10.73
CA ASP A 239 0.38 -21.29 10.98
C ASP A 239 1.78 -21.37 11.58
N ILE A 240 1.83 -21.58 12.90
CA ILE A 240 3.05 -21.71 13.69
C ILE A 240 3.90 -22.92 13.22
N SER A 241 3.31 -23.88 12.50
CA SER A 241 3.99 -25.07 12.00
C SER A 241 4.69 -24.89 10.64
N ASN A 242 4.46 -23.77 9.93
CA ASN A 242 5.07 -23.50 8.62
C ASN A 242 5.39 -22.01 8.45
N VAL A 243 6.58 -21.62 8.90
CA VAL A 243 7.06 -20.23 8.95
C VAL A 243 7.47 -19.75 7.55
N GLN A 244 6.69 -18.82 6.96
CA GLN A 244 7.06 -18.12 5.72
C GLN A 244 7.14 -16.61 5.95
N TYR A 245 8.34 -16.06 5.89
CA TYR A 245 8.58 -14.62 6.05
C TYR A 245 8.22 -13.87 4.76
N TYR A 246 7.14 -13.08 4.79
CA TYR A 246 6.76 -12.24 3.65
C TYR A 246 6.96 -10.77 3.96
N GLY A 247 7.86 -10.10 3.22
CA GLY A 247 8.10 -8.66 3.33
C GLY A 247 8.90 -8.21 4.56
N VAL A 248 9.39 -9.12 5.40
CA VAL A 248 10.23 -8.84 6.57
C VAL A 248 11.40 -9.84 6.59
N SER A 249 12.62 -9.39 6.89
CA SER A 249 13.79 -10.27 6.99
C SER A 249 13.66 -11.22 8.18
N SER A 250 14.01 -12.50 8.03
CA SER A 250 14.07 -13.45 9.15
C SER A 250 15.11 -13.04 10.19
N ASP A 251 16.15 -12.30 9.77
CA ASP A 251 17.18 -11.77 10.67
C ASP A 251 16.61 -10.82 11.72
N LEU A 252 15.46 -10.18 11.48
CA LEU A 252 14.78 -9.36 12.48
C LEU A 252 14.18 -10.18 13.62
N TYR A 253 14.16 -11.52 13.56
CA TYR A 253 13.61 -12.36 14.62
C TYR A 253 14.66 -13.20 15.34
N LYS A 254 15.90 -13.21 14.83
CA LYS A 254 17.02 -13.97 15.37
C LYS A 254 17.56 -13.31 16.65
N PRO A 255 17.37 -13.90 17.84
CA PRO A 255 17.78 -13.27 19.10
C PRO A 255 19.28 -12.99 19.14
N GLU A 256 20.10 -13.85 18.54
CA GLU A 256 21.55 -13.71 18.46
C GLU A 256 22.03 -12.47 17.70
N LEU A 257 21.19 -11.89 16.83
CA LEU A 257 21.49 -10.65 16.13
C LEU A 257 21.01 -9.40 16.90
N HIS A 258 20.16 -9.58 17.92
CA HIS A 258 19.48 -8.51 18.66
C HIS A 258 19.46 -8.79 20.17
N THR A 259 20.63 -8.97 20.78
CA THR A 259 20.81 -9.39 22.19
C THR A 259 20.64 -8.26 23.23
N GLY A 260 20.47 -7.03 22.77
CA GLY A 260 20.33 -5.85 23.63
C GLY A 260 18.89 -5.56 24.07
N LYS A 261 18.70 -4.38 24.66
CA LYS A 261 17.38 -3.88 25.03
C LYS A 261 16.44 -3.90 23.84
N CYS A 262 15.20 -4.30 24.08
CA CYS A 262 14.17 -4.21 23.06
C CYS A 262 12.90 -3.56 23.58
N PHE A 263 12.05 -3.10 22.68
CA PHE A 263 10.71 -2.62 23.01
C PHE A 263 9.62 -3.51 22.41
N VAL A 264 8.43 -3.46 22.99
CA VAL A 264 7.19 -3.94 22.40
C VAL A 264 6.20 -2.78 22.33
N MET A 265 5.80 -2.43 21.12
CA MET A 265 4.81 -1.38 20.84
C MET A 265 3.40 -1.97 20.86
N ILE A 266 2.47 -1.34 21.57
CA ILE A 266 1.08 -1.76 21.75
C ILE A 266 0.17 -0.66 21.22
N GLU A 267 -0.77 -1.02 20.34
CA GLU A 267 -1.75 -0.09 19.79
C GLU A 267 -2.77 0.39 20.84
N PRO A 268 -3.36 1.60 20.64
CA PRO A 268 -4.37 2.12 21.55
C PRO A 268 -5.56 1.16 21.70
N GLY A 269 -5.94 0.89 22.95
CA GLY A 269 -7.05 -0.02 23.28
C GLY A 269 -6.73 -1.52 23.12
N LYS A 270 -5.48 -1.90 22.83
CA LYS A 270 -5.02 -3.28 22.87
C LYS A 270 -4.32 -3.60 24.19
N GLN A 271 -4.42 -4.85 24.62
CA GLN A 271 -3.76 -5.37 25.81
C GLN A 271 -3.02 -6.66 25.46
N LEU A 272 -1.83 -6.82 26.02
CA LEU A 272 -1.04 -8.05 25.93
C LEU A 272 -1.28 -8.92 27.17
N ALA A 273 -0.68 -10.12 27.20
CA ALA A 273 -0.66 -10.91 28.43
C ALA A 273 0.06 -10.16 29.57
N ASP A 274 -0.41 -10.35 30.81
CA ASP A 274 0.11 -9.65 31.99
C ASP A 274 1.63 -9.80 32.19
N ALA A 275 2.19 -10.94 31.75
CA ALA A 275 3.62 -11.22 31.80
C ALA A 275 4.46 -10.13 31.11
N TYR A 276 3.98 -9.54 30.02
CA TYR A 276 4.68 -8.45 29.33
C TYR A 276 4.82 -7.21 30.22
N TYR A 277 3.78 -6.86 30.96
CA TYR A 277 3.78 -5.67 31.83
C TYR A 277 4.60 -5.91 33.11
N GLN A 278 4.65 -7.15 33.60
CA GLN A 278 5.40 -7.51 34.80
C GLN A 278 6.90 -7.60 34.55
N LEU A 279 7.31 -8.01 33.34
CA LEU A 279 8.71 -8.21 32.98
C LEU A 279 9.35 -6.98 32.32
N ALA A 280 8.55 -6.00 31.91
CA ALA A 280 9.06 -4.75 31.36
C ALA A 280 9.81 -3.96 32.44
N ILE A 281 11.00 -3.48 32.11
CA ILE A 281 11.86 -2.69 33.01
C ILE A 281 11.47 -1.20 33.03
N ASP A 282 10.84 -0.74 31.95
CA ASP A 282 10.37 0.62 31.77
C ASP A 282 9.20 0.63 30.77
N SER A 283 8.43 1.70 30.75
CA SER A 283 7.43 1.93 29.73
C SER A 283 7.19 3.40 29.48
N PHE A 284 6.77 3.73 28.26
CA PHE A 284 6.32 5.07 27.93
C PHE A 284 5.11 5.03 27.01
N GLU A 285 4.41 6.16 26.89
CA GLU A 285 3.21 6.27 26.07
C GLU A 285 3.27 7.52 25.19
N VAL A 286 2.88 7.36 23.92
CA VAL A 286 2.76 8.45 22.95
C VAL A 286 1.44 8.28 22.21
N GLU A 287 0.52 9.24 22.35
CA GLU A 287 -0.79 9.24 21.65
C GLU A 287 -1.57 7.93 21.85
N GLY A 288 -1.60 7.40 23.08
CA GLY A 288 -2.28 6.14 23.41
C GLY A 288 -1.55 4.88 22.97
N MET A 289 -0.43 4.99 22.25
CA MET A 289 0.46 3.85 21.94
C MET A 289 1.40 3.63 23.11
N LYS A 290 1.38 2.44 23.68
CA LYS A 290 2.24 2.07 24.81
C LYS A 290 3.45 1.30 24.33
N PHE A 291 4.61 1.64 24.87
CA PHE A 291 5.88 0.97 24.59
C PHE A 291 6.38 0.36 25.88
N LEU A 292 6.54 -0.96 25.89
CA LEU A 292 7.14 -1.70 27.01
C LEU A 292 8.60 -1.97 26.67
N ILE A 293 9.52 -1.65 27.57
CA ILE A 293 10.96 -1.84 27.38
C ILE A 293 11.41 -3.07 28.16
N PHE A 294 12.28 -3.86 27.56
CA PHE A 294 12.88 -5.06 28.13
C PHE A 294 14.41 -4.94 28.07
N ASP A 295 15.10 -5.49 29.07
CA ASP A 295 16.57 -5.45 29.12
C ASP A 295 17.22 -6.33 28.04
N HIS A 296 16.49 -7.34 27.57
CA HIS A 296 16.93 -8.29 26.55
C HIS A 296 15.82 -8.49 25.50
N ASN A 297 16.14 -9.25 24.45
CA ASN A 297 15.15 -9.64 23.44
C ASN A 297 13.99 -10.42 24.08
N ILE A 298 12.73 -10.14 23.71
CA ILE A 298 11.56 -10.82 24.28
C ILE A 298 11.59 -12.36 24.09
N TYR A 299 12.29 -12.86 23.08
CA TYR A 299 12.47 -14.30 22.85
C TYR A 299 13.34 -14.97 23.92
N GLU A 300 14.16 -14.21 24.63
CA GLU A 300 14.99 -14.71 25.73
C GLU A 300 14.18 -14.93 27.02
N TYR A 301 12.94 -14.41 27.10
CA TYR A 301 12.05 -14.60 28.25
C TYR A 301 11.13 -15.81 28.04
N PRO A 302 11.33 -16.94 28.75
CA PRO A 302 10.49 -18.12 28.57
C PRO A 302 9.02 -17.85 28.90
N LEU A 303 8.74 -17.00 29.90
CA LEU A 303 7.38 -16.63 30.31
C LEU A 303 6.61 -15.89 29.22
N LEU A 304 7.27 -15.05 28.42
CA LEU A 304 6.62 -14.33 27.32
C LEU A 304 6.27 -15.30 26.18
N ARG A 305 7.18 -16.24 25.88
CA ARG A 305 6.93 -17.30 24.91
C ARG A 305 5.82 -18.24 25.35
N ALA A 306 5.78 -18.62 26.62
CA ALA A 306 4.69 -19.40 27.20
C ALA A 306 3.34 -18.68 27.08
N ALA A 307 3.30 -17.39 27.39
CA ALA A 307 2.08 -16.58 27.32
C ALA A 307 1.49 -16.50 25.90
N ASP A 308 2.34 -16.48 24.87
CA ASP A 308 1.92 -16.43 23.47
C ASP A 308 1.71 -17.82 22.83
N GLY A 309 2.22 -18.88 23.48
CA GLY A 309 2.19 -20.27 23.00
C GLY A 309 3.32 -20.63 22.03
N THR A 310 4.49 -20.00 22.17
CA THR A 310 5.64 -20.09 21.24
C THR A 310 6.88 -20.78 21.84
N GLU A 311 6.71 -21.51 22.94
CA GLU A 311 7.80 -22.19 23.67
C GLU A 311 8.64 -23.11 22.78
N ASN A 312 7.99 -23.75 21.80
CA ASN A 312 8.61 -24.71 20.87
C ASN A 312 8.88 -24.11 19.47
N LEU A 313 8.67 -22.80 19.29
CA LEU A 313 8.85 -22.15 18.00
C LEU A 313 10.35 -21.98 17.72
N VAL A 314 10.84 -22.68 16.70
CA VAL A 314 12.22 -22.53 16.21
C VAL A 314 12.22 -21.42 15.18
N ILE A 315 12.79 -20.27 15.53
CA ILE A 315 13.02 -19.16 14.61
C ILE A 315 14.29 -19.52 13.81
N GLN A 316 14.15 -19.70 12.50
CA GLN A 316 15.24 -20.13 11.61
C GLN A 316 15.94 -18.97 10.90
#